data_AF-A0A1N6SS06-F1
#
_entry.id   AF-A0A1N6SS06-F1
#
_cell.length_a   1.000
_cell.length_b   1.000
_cell.length_c   1.000
_cell.angle_alpha   90.00
_cell.angle_beta   90.00
_cell.angle_gamma   90.00
#
_symmetry.space_group_name_H-M   'P 1'
#
loop_
_entity.id
_entity.type
_entity.pdbx_description
1 polymer ?
#
loop_
_entity_poly.entity_id
_entity_poly.type
_entity_poly.pdbx_seq_one_letter_code
_entity_poly.pdbx_strand_id
1 'polypeptide(L)'
;MSELLILGLIITAVVLFFNKEWIKNRFFPDQKKNYTIDDRFNSDKREREKEIDRLLSKMGKNGVNDLSEKDRKRLDELSKM
;
A
#
# COMPACT_ATOMS: atom_id res chain seq x y z
N MET A 1 -6.37 -34.45 39.25
CA MET A 1 -7.29 -34.22 38.11
C MET A 1 -7.39 -32.74 37.76
N SER A 2 -7.68 -31.86 38.71
CA SER A 2 -7.82 -30.41 38.47
C SER A 2 -6.51 -29.71 38.05
N GLU A 3 -5.36 -30.15 38.56
CA GLU A 3 -4.04 -29.57 38.21
C GLU A 3 -3.70 -29.76 36.72
N LEU A 4 -4.04 -30.93 36.15
CA LEU A 4 -3.84 -31.19 34.73
C LEU A 4 -4.75 -30.34 33.85
N LEU A 5 -5.97 -30.03 34.32
CA LEU A 5 -6.91 -29.14 33.63
C LEU A 5 -6.40 -27.69 33.64
N ILE A 6 -5.88 -27.24 34.79
CA ILE A 6 -5.28 -25.90 34.92
C ILE A 6 -4.04 -25.78 34.05
N LEU A 7 -3.17 -26.80 34.05
CA LEU A 7 -1.97 -26.83 33.20
C LEU A 7 -2.35 -26.80 31.72
N GLY A 8 -3.37 -27.57 31.31
CA GLY A 8 -3.88 -27.58 29.94
C GLY A 8 -4.44 -26.23 29.50
N LEU A 9 -5.15 -25.51 30.38
CA LEU A 9 -5.65 -24.16 30.12
C LEU A 9 -4.51 -23.15 29.95
N ILE A 10 -3.48 -23.21 30.80
CA ILE A 10 -2.32 -22.32 30.71
C ILE A 10 -1.57 -22.55 29.39
N ILE A 11 -1.30 -23.81 29.02
CA ILE A 11 -0.63 -24.14 27.76
C ILE A 11 -1.46 -23.63 26.57
N THR A 12 -2.77 -23.84 26.61
CA THR A 12 -3.67 -23.37 25.55
C THR A 12 -3.66 -21.84 25.45
N ALA A 13 -3.71 -21.13 26.59
CA ALA A 13 -3.64 -19.68 26.63
C ALA A 13 -2.30 -19.14 26.08
N VAL A 14 -1.17 -19.78 26.42
CA VAL A 14 0.15 -19.42 25.91
C VAL A 14 0.23 -19.64 24.40
N VAL A 15 -0.22 -20.80 23.90
CA VAL A 15 -0.25 -21.08 22.46
C VAL A 15 -1.12 -20.08 21.72
N LEU A 16 -2.30 -19.75 22.24
CA LEU A 16 -3.18 -18.73 21.65
C LEU A 16 -2.56 -17.34 21.67
N PHE A 17 -1.85 -16.96 22.73
CA PHE A 17 -1.19 -15.66 22.84
C PHE A 17 -0.07 -15.49 21.81
N PHE A 18 0.82 -16.49 21.68
CA PHE A 18 1.93 -16.45 20.72
C PHE A 18 1.45 -16.58 19.26
N ASN A 19 0.39 -17.35 19.02
CA ASN A 19 -0.16 -17.53 17.67
C ASN A 19 -1.31 -16.56 17.36
N LYS A 20 -1.53 -15.53 18.20
CA LYS A 20 -2.63 -14.57 18.06
C LYS A 20 -2.66 -13.91 16.69
N GLU A 21 -1.50 -13.53 16.14
CA GLU A 21 -1.40 -12.91 14.83
C GLU A 21 -1.75 -13.88 13.69
N TRP A 22 -1.31 -15.13 13.79
CA TRP A 22 -1.65 -16.17 12.81
C TRP A 22 -3.14 -16.50 12.83
N ILE A 23 -3.73 -16.62 14.02
CA ILE A 23 -5.18 -16.83 14.20
C ILE A 23 -5.96 -15.64 13.64
N LYS A 24 -5.54 -14.42 13.96
CA LYS A 24 -6.17 -13.20 13.44
C LYS A 24 -6.13 -13.18 11.91
N ASN A 25 -4.98 -13.43 11.28
CA ASN A 25 -4.88 -13.44 9.81
C ASN A 25 -5.65 -14.59 9.14
N ARG A 26 -5.83 -15.73 9.81
CA ARG A 26 -6.55 -16.89 9.25
C ARG A 26 -8.07 -16.76 9.38
N PHE A 27 -8.57 -16.25 10.49
CA PHE A 27 -10.02 -16.09 10.73
C PHE A 27 -10.56 -14.73 10.28
N PHE A 28 -9.75 -13.68 10.38
CA PHE A 28 -10.04 -12.34 9.91
C PHE A 28 -8.89 -11.89 9.01
N PRO A 29 -8.75 -12.47 7.80
CA PRO A 29 -7.78 -11.95 6.85
C PRO A 29 -8.03 -10.45 6.74
N ASP A 30 -6.99 -9.65 7.01
CA ASP A 30 -7.05 -8.20 6.85
C ASP A 30 -7.71 -7.98 5.50
N GLN A 31 -8.93 -7.44 5.52
CA GLN A 31 -9.65 -7.15 4.30
C GLN A 31 -8.72 -6.19 3.58
N LYS A 32 -8.00 -6.69 2.58
CA LYS A 32 -7.23 -5.85 1.65
C LYS A 32 -8.18 -4.72 1.37
N LYS A 33 -7.84 -3.51 1.86
CA LYS A 33 -8.69 -2.32 1.77
C LYS A 33 -9.38 -2.44 0.43
N ASN A 34 -10.69 -2.68 0.46
CA ASN A 34 -11.49 -2.67 -0.74
C ASN A 34 -11.43 -1.21 -1.15
N TYR A 35 -10.35 -0.82 -1.83
CA TYR A 35 -10.31 0.38 -2.62
C TYR A 35 -11.46 0.14 -3.58
N THR A 36 -12.57 0.82 -3.32
CA THR A 36 -13.69 0.87 -4.25
C THR A 36 -13.09 1.21 -5.62
N ILE A 37 -13.68 0.77 -6.73
CA ILE A 37 -13.16 1.13 -8.06
C ILE A 37 -12.83 2.63 -8.14
N ASP A 38 -13.63 3.45 -7.46
CA ASP A 38 -13.43 4.88 -7.26
C ASP A 38 -12.17 5.24 -6.47
N ASP A 39 -11.86 4.55 -5.37
CA ASP A 39 -10.65 4.82 -4.59
C ASP A 39 -9.38 4.44 -5.38
N ARG A 40 -9.44 3.39 -6.21
CA ARG A 40 -8.34 3.06 -7.13
C ARG A 40 -8.18 4.13 -8.19
N PHE A 41 -9.27 4.61 -8.77
CA PHE A 41 -9.22 5.68 -9.75
C PHE A 41 -8.65 6.98 -9.15
N ASN A 42 -9.04 7.29 -7.91
CA ASN A 42 -8.53 8.44 -7.16
C ASN A 42 -7.06 8.29 -6.78
N SER A 43 -6.63 7.09 -6.38
CA SER A 43 -5.21 6.83 -6.10
C SER A 43 -4.37 6.94 -7.35
N ASP A 44 -4.82 6.37 -8.46
CA ASP A 44 -4.09 6.38 -9.73
C ASP A 44 -4.02 7.81 -10.30
N LYS A 45 -5.13 8.58 -10.21
CA LYS A 45 -5.12 10.00 -10.58
C LYS A 45 -4.10 10.78 -9.76
N ARG A 46 -4.09 10.57 -8.44
CA ARG A 46 -3.16 11.25 -7.53
C ARG A 46 -1.71 10.84 -7.74
N GLU A 47 -1.47 9.59 -8.13
CA GLU A 47 -0.12 9.12 -8.46
C GLU A 47 0.38 9.73 -9.77
N ARG A 48 -0.49 9.82 -10.79
CA ARG A 48 -0.18 10.54 -12.04
C ARG A 48 0.13 12.01 -11.79
N GLU A 49 -0.69 12.69 -10.99
CA GLU A 49 -0.46 14.10 -10.63
C GLU A 49 0.89 14.30 -9.94
N LYS A 50 1.27 13.40 -9.03
CA LYS A 50 2.59 13.43 -8.38
C LYS A 50 3.73 13.16 -9.36
N GLU A 51 3.55 12.27 -10.33
CA GLU A 51 4.55 12.00 -11.36
C GLU A 51 4.74 13.22 -12.27
N ILE A 52 3.65 13.86 -12.70
CA ILE A 52 3.68 15.13 -13.43
C ILE A 52 4.39 16.19 -12.61
N ASP A 53 4.01 16.41 -11.35
CA ASP A 53 4.63 17.42 -10.49
C ASP A 53 6.13 17.18 -10.31
N ARG A 54 6.56 15.92 -10.17
CA ARG A 54 8.00 15.57 -10.16
C ARG A 54 8.68 15.91 -11.47
N LEU A 55 8.05 15.66 -12.61
CA LEU A 55 8.59 16.03 -13.91
C LEU A 55 8.65 17.57 -14.04
N LEU A 56 7.58 18.28 -13.69
CA LEU A 56 7.54 19.74 -13.69
C LEU A 56 8.58 20.35 -12.74
N SER A 57 8.83 19.74 -11.59
CA SER A 57 9.83 20.22 -10.61
C SER A 57 11.27 20.14 -11.13
N LYS A 58 11.55 19.27 -12.10
CA LYS A 58 12.83 19.22 -12.81
C LYS A 58 12.96 20.34 -13.84
N MET A 59 11.85 20.94 -14.27
CA MET A 59 11.86 22.09 -15.17
C MET A 59 12.15 23.37 -14.38
N GLY A 60 13.27 24.00 -14.71
CA GLY A 60 13.67 25.27 -14.13
C GLY A 60 13.45 26.39 -15.15
N LYS A 61 14.53 27.12 -15.44
CA LYS A 61 14.48 28.28 -16.35
C LYS A 61 14.45 27.90 -17.83
N ASN A 62 14.88 26.69 -18.21
CA ASN A 62 14.90 26.26 -19.61
C ASN A 62 13.67 25.42 -19.99
N GLY A 63 12.69 25.28 -19.08
CA GLY A 63 11.42 24.61 -19.32
C GLY A 63 11.60 23.16 -19.74
N VAL A 64 10.92 22.74 -20.81
CA VAL A 64 10.98 21.36 -21.34
C VAL A 64 12.42 20.94 -21.70
N ASN A 65 13.33 21.90 -21.94
CA ASN A 65 14.71 21.57 -22.26
C ASN A 65 15.51 20.99 -21.08
N ASP A 66 15.08 21.26 -19.84
CA ASP A 66 15.68 20.71 -18.63
C ASP A 66 15.28 19.24 -18.41
N LEU A 67 14.28 18.73 -19.14
CA LEU A 67 13.85 17.34 -19.09
C LEU A 67 14.69 16.47 -20.03
N SER A 68 15.04 15.29 -19.55
CA SER A 68 15.62 14.22 -20.38
C SER A 68 14.63 13.79 -21.47
N GLU A 69 15.12 13.25 -22.60
CA GLU A 69 14.24 12.78 -23.67
C GLU A 69 13.20 11.75 -23.19
N LYS A 70 13.59 10.93 -22.20
CA LYS A 70 12.70 9.98 -21.54
C LYS A 70 11.62 10.68 -20.72
N ASP A 71 12.00 11.68 -19.92
CA ASP A 71 11.08 12.48 -19.11
C ASP A 71 10.10 13.27 -20.01
N ARG A 72 10.55 13.79 -21.15
CA ARG A 72 9.69 14.46 -22.13
C ARG A 72 8.65 13.53 -22.73
N LYS A 73 9.06 12.33 -23.17
CA LYS A 73 8.13 11.31 -23.68
C LYS A 73 7.11 10.93 -22.61
N ARG A 74 7.56 10.75 -21.36
CA ARG A 74 6.68 10.42 -20.24
C ARG A 74 5.68 11.52 -19.91
N LEU A 75 6.11 12.78 -19.96
CA LEU A 75 5.24 13.93 -19.77
C LEU A 75 4.19 14.04 -20.88
N ASP A 76 4.57 13.80 -22.14
CA ASP A 76 3.64 13.82 -23.29
C ASP A 76 2.61 12.68 -23.23
N GLU A 77 3.01 11.49 -22.76
CA GLU A 77 2.09 10.38 -22.47
C GLU A 77 1.12 10.71 -21.34
N LEU A 78 1.61 11.28 -20.24
CA LEU A 78 0.79 11.64 -19.07
C LEU A 78 -0.14 12.83 -19.35
N SER A 79 0.21 13.72 -20.29
CA SER A 79 -0.59 14.90 -20.64
C SER A 79 -1.73 14.60 -21.61
N LYS A 80 -1.71 13.46 -22.33
CA LYS A 80 -2.71 13.11 -23.34
C LYS A 80 -3.82 12.18 -22.83
N MET A 81 -3.68 11.66 -21.61
CA MET A 81 -4.67 10.82 -20.93
C MET A 81 -5.63 11.65 -20.10
#